data_AF-A0A9P6FQ16-F1
#
_entry.id   AF-A0A9P6FQ16-F1
#
_cell.length_a   1.000
_cell.length_b   1.000
_cell.length_c   1.000
_cell.angle_alpha   90.00
_cell.angle_beta   90.00
_cell.angle_gamma   90.00
#
_symmetry.space_group_name_H-M   'P 1'
#
loop_
_entity.id
_entity.type
_entity.pdbx_description
1 polymer ?
#
loop_
_entity_poly.entity_id
_entity_poly.type
_entity_poly.pdbx_seq_one_letter_code
_entity_poly.pdbx_strand_id
1 'polypeptide(L)'
;MRSLLVYVLAVALPALSLASQESFCEGESSHQGLLFGRPAQSNKVQELPGYVFIDNDRIVARVHGPTFWHIKGELSKTIELDTLFDPVTFTLNHPVDFDGPFTGSISEGEIVLRWKSGATITGRSDYGNYEVSGVAKAWFTP
;
A
#
# COMPACT_ATOMS: atom_id res chain seq x y z
N MET A 1 59.80 9.12 -0.31
CA MET A 1 59.89 9.13 1.16
C MET A 1 58.48 9.01 1.71
N ARG A 2 58.23 7.97 2.53
CA ARG A 2 57.30 7.86 3.68
C ARG A 2 55.86 8.42 3.49
N SER A 3 54.76 7.73 3.76
CA SER A 3 54.53 6.67 4.75
C SER A 3 53.18 5.99 4.48
N LEU A 4 53.16 4.67 4.66
CA LEU A 4 51.98 3.87 4.98
C LEU A 4 51.28 4.46 6.22
N LEU A 5 49.94 4.41 6.25
CA LEU A 5 49.23 3.99 7.46
C LEU A 5 47.92 3.28 7.09
N VAL A 6 47.93 1.99 7.38
CA VAL A 6 46.79 1.07 7.38
C VAL A 6 46.03 1.28 8.69
N TYR A 7 44.70 1.42 8.64
CA TYR A 7 43.85 1.27 9.84
C TYR A 7 42.86 0.12 9.62
N VAL A 8 42.94 -0.84 10.54
CA VAL A 8 42.22 -2.10 10.62
C VAL A 8 41.30 -2.04 11.85
N LEU A 9 40.09 -2.60 11.69
CA LEU A 9 39.12 -3.07 12.68
C LEU A 9 38.63 -2.11 13.79
N ALA A 10 37.30 -2.00 13.91
CA ALA A 10 36.57 -2.69 14.99
C ALA A 10 35.05 -2.60 14.75
N VAL A 11 34.42 -3.77 14.64
CA VAL A 11 32.96 -3.96 14.66
C VAL A 11 32.49 -3.79 16.11
N ALA A 12 31.48 -2.97 16.34
CA ALA A 12 30.80 -2.87 17.62
C ALA A 12 29.28 -3.04 17.42
N LEU A 13 28.79 -4.23 17.75
CA LEU A 13 27.38 -4.55 17.99
C LEU A 13 27.03 -4.19 19.45
N PRO A 14 25.91 -3.51 19.70
CA PRO A 14 25.15 -3.67 20.93
C PRO A 14 23.85 -4.42 20.62
N ALA A 15 23.72 -5.67 21.04
CA ALA A 15 23.19 -6.10 22.34
C ALA A 15 21.65 -6.10 22.38
N LEU A 16 21.11 -7.32 22.38
CA LEU A 16 19.71 -7.64 22.69
C LEU A 16 19.28 -6.95 24.00
N SER A 17 18.14 -6.28 23.97
CA SER A 17 17.39 -5.93 25.19
C SER A 17 16.00 -6.55 25.10
N LEU A 18 15.85 -7.67 25.80
CA LEU A 18 14.61 -8.36 26.11
C LEU A 18 14.00 -7.66 27.34
N ALA A 19 12.88 -6.96 27.17
CA ALA A 19 12.01 -6.53 28.26
C ALA A 19 10.58 -6.79 27.77
N SER A 20 9.97 -7.91 28.16
CA SER A 20 9.20 -8.08 29.40
C SER A 20 8.09 -7.04 29.53
N GLN A 21 6.91 -7.41 29.04
CA GLN A 21 5.65 -6.96 29.60
C GLN A 21 4.79 -8.20 29.82
N GLU A 22 4.80 -8.67 31.05
CA GLU A 22 3.76 -9.50 31.61
C GLU A 22 2.47 -8.68 31.61
N SER A 23 1.45 -9.15 30.89
CA SER A 23 0.08 -8.77 31.19
C SER A 23 -0.74 -10.03 31.37
N PHE A 24 -1.14 -10.17 32.62
CA PHE A 24 -1.93 -11.18 33.25
C PHE A 24 -3.35 -11.21 32.65
N CYS A 25 -3.80 -12.40 32.21
CA CYS A 25 -5.21 -12.76 32.14
C CYS A 25 -5.31 -14.27 32.42
N GLU A 26 -5.34 -14.63 33.70
CA GLU A 26 -5.99 -15.88 34.11
C GLU A 26 -7.49 -15.76 33.82
N GLY A 27 -8.02 -16.79 33.16
CA GLY A 27 -9.42 -16.90 32.80
C GLY A 27 -9.69 -18.27 32.19
N GLU A 28 -9.33 -19.33 32.90
CA GLU A 28 -9.71 -20.69 32.55
C GLU A 28 -11.16 -20.93 33.00
N SER A 29 -12.07 -21.26 32.07
CA SER A 29 -13.18 -22.16 32.39
C SER A 29 -13.80 -22.73 31.11
N SER A 30 -13.57 -24.04 30.97
CA SER A 30 -14.19 -25.00 30.06
C SER A 30 -15.68 -24.75 29.80
N HIS A 31 -16.07 -24.64 28.52
CA HIS A 31 -17.30 -25.25 28.02
C HIS A 31 -17.12 -25.63 26.54
N GLN A 32 -17.41 -26.90 26.26
CA GLN A 32 -17.47 -27.50 24.95
C GLN A 32 -18.46 -26.75 24.04
N GLY A 33 -18.06 -26.47 22.81
CA GLY A 33 -18.90 -25.87 21.78
C GLY A 33 -18.24 -25.99 20.42
N LEU A 34 -18.57 -27.05 19.71
CA LEU A 34 -18.17 -27.35 18.34
C LEU A 34 -18.81 -26.30 17.40
N LEU A 35 -18.15 -25.16 17.23
CA LEU A 35 -18.48 -24.20 16.18
C LEU A 35 -17.25 -24.00 15.32
N PHE A 36 -17.41 -24.26 14.04
CA PHE A 36 -16.47 -23.94 12.98
C PHE A 36 -16.09 -22.45 13.08
N GLY A 37 -15.01 -22.16 13.80
CA GLY A 37 -14.40 -20.86 13.82
C GLY A 37 -13.93 -20.56 12.41
N ARG A 38 -14.63 -19.68 11.70
CA ARG A 38 -14.05 -18.94 10.58
C ARG A 38 -12.67 -18.47 11.04
N PRO A 39 -11.59 -18.72 10.28
CA PRO A 39 -10.30 -18.16 10.65
C PRO A 39 -10.49 -16.66 10.77
N ALA A 40 -10.08 -16.09 11.91
CA ALA A 40 -10.05 -14.65 12.09
C ALA A 40 -9.27 -14.06 10.91
N GLN A 41 -9.96 -13.39 9.99
CA GLN A 41 -9.33 -12.66 8.90
C GLN A 41 -8.39 -11.68 9.57
N SER A 42 -7.10 -11.96 9.54
CA SER A 42 -6.12 -11.01 10.04
C SER A 42 -6.29 -9.75 9.19
N ASN A 43 -6.63 -8.62 9.82
CA ASN A 43 -6.68 -7.28 9.22
C ASN A 43 -5.26 -6.81 8.80
N LYS A 44 -4.50 -7.66 8.12
CA LYS A 44 -3.22 -7.30 7.52
C LYS A 44 -3.54 -6.61 6.20
N VAL A 45 -3.53 -5.29 6.20
CA VAL A 45 -2.28 -4.59 5.87
C VAL A 45 -1.50 -5.15 4.66
N GLN A 46 -2.12 -5.50 3.52
CA GLN A 46 -1.36 -6.03 2.38
C GLN A 46 -0.88 -4.88 1.49
N GLU A 47 0.40 -4.91 1.15
CA GLU A 47 1.02 -4.06 0.14
C GLU A 47 1.24 -4.90 -1.13
N LEU A 48 0.69 -4.42 -2.25
CA LEU A 48 0.75 -5.10 -3.55
C LEU A 48 1.35 -4.15 -4.58
N PRO A 49 2.41 -4.54 -5.32
CA PRO A 49 2.94 -3.70 -6.38
C PRO A 49 1.96 -3.66 -7.57
N GLY A 50 1.97 -2.60 -8.36
CA GLY A 50 1.18 -2.49 -9.58
C GLY A 50 1.53 -1.23 -10.36
N TYR A 51 0.61 -0.81 -11.23
CA TYR A 51 0.72 0.43 -11.99
C TYR A 51 -0.59 1.23 -11.99
N VAL A 52 -0.47 2.53 -12.22
CA VAL A 52 -1.59 3.46 -12.48
C VAL A 52 -1.32 4.17 -13.79
N PHE A 53 -2.32 4.24 -14.65
CA PHE A 53 -2.32 5.02 -15.87
C PHE A 53 -3.39 6.10 -15.76
N ILE A 54 -3.00 7.34 -16.00
CA ILE A 54 -3.90 8.49 -16.07
C ILE A 54 -3.87 9.01 -17.50
N ASP A 55 -5.06 9.12 -18.09
CA ASP A 55 -5.29 9.66 -19.42
C ASP A 55 -6.43 10.67 -19.32
N ASN A 56 -6.08 11.96 -19.30
CA ASN A 56 -7.00 13.08 -19.31
C ASN A 56 -8.05 13.05 -18.18
N ASP A 57 -9.21 12.46 -18.45
CA ASP A 57 -10.35 12.35 -17.55
C ASP A 57 -10.51 10.94 -16.95
N ARG A 58 -9.55 10.04 -17.19
CA ARG A 58 -9.63 8.62 -16.81
C ARG A 58 -8.45 8.18 -15.98
N ILE A 59 -8.72 7.25 -15.08
CA ILE A 59 -7.70 6.49 -14.35
C ILE A 59 -7.93 5.00 -14.56
N VAL A 60 -6.84 4.27 -14.81
CA VAL A 60 -6.81 2.82 -14.87
C VAL A 60 -5.67 2.33 -13.99
N ALA A 61 -5.96 1.47 -13.02
CA ALA A 61 -4.95 0.90 -12.14
C ALA A 61 -5.03 -0.63 -12.15
N ARG A 62 -3.88 -1.28 -11.97
CA ARG A 62 -3.79 -2.74 -11.94
C ARG A 62 -2.67 -3.19 -11.02
N VAL A 63 -2.97 -4.22 -10.22
CA VAL A 63 -1.98 -4.92 -9.39
C VAL A 63 -1.14 -5.87 -10.24
N HIS A 64 0.17 -5.92 -9.99
CA HIS A 64 1.11 -6.89 -10.57
C HIS A 64 0.91 -8.27 -9.92
N GLY A 65 0.97 -9.34 -10.72
CA GLY A 65 0.90 -10.73 -10.23
C GLY A 65 -0.33 -11.50 -10.71
N PRO A 66 -0.60 -12.69 -10.14
CA PRO A 66 -1.72 -13.55 -10.52
C PRO A 66 -3.09 -12.99 -10.06
N THR A 67 -3.10 -11.98 -9.20
CA THR A 67 -4.29 -11.25 -8.79
C THR A 67 -4.66 -10.21 -9.84
N PHE A 68 -5.65 -10.51 -10.68
CA PHE A 68 -6.15 -9.61 -11.73
C PHE A 68 -7.13 -8.57 -11.15
N TRP A 69 -6.62 -7.68 -10.29
CA TRP A 69 -7.42 -6.57 -9.79
C TRP A 69 -7.34 -5.44 -10.80
N HIS A 70 -8.49 -5.05 -11.32
CA HIS A 70 -8.63 -3.94 -12.26
C HIS A 70 -9.43 -2.84 -11.59
N ILE A 71 -8.88 -1.64 -11.60
CA ILE A 71 -9.55 -0.43 -11.12
C ILE A 71 -9.68 0.50 -12.32
N LYS A 72 -10.88 0.99 -12.58
CA LYS A 72 -11.12 2.05 -13.56
C LYS A 72 -11.97 3.15 -12.93
N GLY A 73 -11.64 4.39 -13.25
CA GLY A 73 -12.38 5.52 -12.74
C GLY A 73 -12.38 6.71 -13.70
N GLU A 74 -13.26 7.63 -13.40
CA GLU A 74 -13.37 8.93 -14.04
C GLU A 74 -12.90 10.01 -13.06
N LEU A 75 -12.09 10.95 -13.54
CA LEU A 75 -11.63 12.08 -12.77
C LEU A 75 -12.72 13.15 -12.71
N SER A 76 -12.84 13.83 -11.57
CA SER A 76 -13.77 14.95 -11.39
C SER A 76 -13.34 16.21 -12.17
N LYS A 77 -12.08 16.27 -12.60
CA LYS A 77 -11.52 17.32 -13.45
C LYS A 77 -10.55 16.68 -14.44
N THR A 78 -10.53 17.19 -15.66
CA THR A 78 -9.52 16.82 -16.65
C THR A 78 -8.16 17.30 -16.17
N ILE A 79 -7.19 16.40 -16.21
CA ILE A 79 -5.78 16.70 -15.99
C ILE A 79 -5.09 16.48 -17.33
N GLU A 80 -4.42 17.49 -17.88
CA GLU A 80 -3.66 17.35 -19.14
C GLU A 80 -2.39 16.51 -18.91
N LEU A 81 -2.60 15.22 -18.68
CA LEU A 81 -1.61 14.22 -18.33
C LEU A 81 -1.99 12.90 -18.99
N ASP A 82 -1.03 12.32 -19.70
CA ASP A 82 -1.10 11.00 -20.32
C ASP A 82 0.17 10.26 -19.87
N THR A 83 0.06 9.46 -18.81
CA THR A 83 1.24 8.93 -18.11
C THR A 83 0.94 7.65 -17.36
N LEU A 84 1.93 6.75 -17.42
CA LEU A 84 2.01 5.53 -16.63
C LEU A 84 2.92 5.75 -15.41
N PHE A 85 2.37 5.52 -14.23
CA PHE A 85 3.08 5.42 -12.96
C PHE A 85 3.34 3.93 -12.66
N ASP A 86 4.60 3.51 -12.76
CA ASP A 86 5.05 2.15 -12.46
C ASP A 86 6.49 2.20 -11.92
N PRO A 87 6.78 1.66 -10.72
CA PRO A 87 5.86 0.97 -9.83
C PRO A 87 5.04 1.91 -8.94
N VAL A 88 3.83 1.48 -8.62
CA VAL A 88 3.04 1.96 -7.47
C VAL A 88 2.75 0.81 -6.50
N THR A 89 2.44 1.16 -5.26
CA THR A 89 2.08 0.26 -4.18
C THR A 89 0.61 0.47 -3.82
N PHE A 90 -0.17 -0.61 -3.89
CA PHE A 90 -1.54 -0.69 -3.43
C PHE A 90 -1.56 -1.16 -1.99
N THR A 91 -2.33 -0.48 -1.15
CA THR A 91 -2.50 -0.80 0.26
C THR A 91 -3.95 -1.20 0.48
N LEU A 92 -4.18 -2.41 1.01
CA LEU A 92 -5.45 -3.11 1.35
C LEU A 92 -5.66 -4.44 0.60
N ASN A 93 -6.60 -5.24 1.10
CA ASN A 93 -6.68 -6.69 0.85
C ASN A 93 -7.86 -7.13 -0.04
N HIS A 94 -8.73 -6.22 -0.49
CA HIS A 94 -9.82 -6.57 -1.40
C HIS A 94 -9.98 -5.56 -2.55
N PRO A 95 -10.35 -6.00 -3.77
CA PRO A 95 -10.62 -5.08 -4.89
C PRO A 95 -11.67 -4.04 -4.52
N VAL A 96 -12.76 -4.47 -3.86
CA VAL A 96 -13.89 -3.61 -3.47
C VAL A 96 -13.48 -2.45 -2.56
N ASP A 97 -12.32 -2.52 -1.91
CA ASP A 97 -11.81 -1.42 -1.11
C ASP A 97 -11.50 -0.18 -1.98
N PHE A 98 -11.31 -0.35 -3.30
CA PHE A 98 -11.09 0.73 -4.26
C PHE A 98 -12.38 1.17 -4.98
N ASP A 99 -13.56 0.79 -4.49
CA ASP A 99 -14.84 1.25 -5.03
C ASP A 99 -15.24 2.62 -4.47
N GLY A 100 -15.74 3.48 -5.34
CA GLY A 100 -16.34 4.76 -4.99
C GLY A 100 -15.38 5.95 -5.11
N PRO A 101 -15.65 7.04 -4.37
CA PRO A 101 -14.92 8.28 -4.51
C PRO A 101 -13.51 8.18 -3.93
N PHE A 102 -12.56 8.80 -4.63
CA PHE A 102 -11.18 8.91 -4.20
C PHE A 102 -10.65 10.34 -4.36
N THR A 103 -9.62 10.66 -3.61
CA THR A 103 -8.87 11.91 -3.68
C THR A 103 -7.39 11.62 -3.61
N GLY A 104 -6.57 12.57 -4.03
CA GLY A 104 -5.13 12.37 -4.11
C GLY A 104 -4.39 13.55 -4.70
N SER A 105 -3.08 13.38 -4.82
CA SER A 105 -2.18 14.36 -5.41
C SER A 105 -1.07 13.68 -6.19
N ILE A 106 -0.57 14.42 -7.19
CA ILE A 106 0.71 14.18 -7.83
C ILE A 106 1.54 15.41 -7.49
N SER A 107 2.55 15.27 -6.64
CA SER A 107 3.36 16.39 -6.15
C SER A 107 4.60 15.86 -5.43
N GLU A 108 5.64 16.69 -5.33
CA GLU A 108 6.82 16.40 -4.50
C GLU A 108 7.54 15.07 -4.83
N GLY A 109 7.47 14.62 -6.08
CA GLY A 109 8.12 13.36 -6.48
C GLY A 109 7.24 12.12 -6.32
N GLU A 110 5.97 12.27 -5.91
CA GLU A 110 5.09 11.16 -5.57
C GLU A 110 3.67 11.31 -6.15
N ILE A 111 3.04 10.18 -6.43
CA ILE A 111 1.60 10.05 -6.64
C ILE A 111 1.00 9.39 -5.39
N VAL A 112 -0.08 9.96 -4.86
CA VAL A 112 -0.80 9.45 -3.69
C VAL A 112 -2.29 9.53 -3.95
N LEU A 113 -2.96 8.38 -4.03
CA LEU A 113 -4.42 8.25 -4.17
C LEU A 113 -4.99 7.57 -2.93
N ARG A 114 -6.16 8.02 -2.47
CA ARG A 114 -6.80 7.60 -1.22
C ARG A 114 -8.30 7.42 -1.39
N TRP A 115 -8.82 6.31 -0.90
CA TRP A 115 -10.25 6.01 -0.85
C TRP A 115 -10.80 6.16 0.57
N LYS A 116 -12.11 6.37 0.68
CA LYS A 116 -12.79 6.44 1.99
C LYS A 116 -12.71 5.15 2.80
N SER A 117 -12.51 4.01 2.13
CA SER A 117 -12.25 2.70 2.76
C SER A 117 -10.92 2.65 3.53
N GLY A 118 -10.01 3.60 3.28
CA GLY A 118 -8.62 3.54 3.71
C GLY A 118 -7.67 2.96 2.67
N ALA A 119 -8.16 2.55 1.49
CA ALA A 119 -7.31 2.05 0.41
C ALA A 119 -6.41 3.16 -0.10
N THR A 120 -5.15 2.83 -0.39
CA THR A 120 -4.22 3.80 -0.98
C THR A 120 -3.49 3.22 -2.17
N ILE A 121 -3.15 4.09 -3.12
CA ILE A 121 -2.16 3.80 -4.15
C ILE A 121 -1.09 4.87 -4.07
N THR A 122 0.16 4.46 -3.88
CA THR A 122 1.30 5.38 -3.76
C THR A 122 2.45 5.00 -4.67
N GLY A 123 3.19 5.95 -5.21
CA GLY A 123 4.35 5.65 -6.04
C GLY A 123 5.15 6.89 -6.38
N ARG A 124 6.22 6.71 -7.15
CA ARG A 124 7.04 7.84 -7.63
C ARG A 124 6.36 8.56 -8.79
N SER A 125 6.58 9.86 -8.86
CA SER A 125 6.12 10.72 -9.95
C SER A 125 7.14 11.82 -10.22
N ASP A 126 7.60 11.93 -11.46
CA ASP A 126 8.45 13.06 -11.88
C ASP A 126 7.62 14.20 -12.52
N TYR A 127 6.31 14.18 -12.32
CA TYR A 127 5.35 15.09 -12.95
C TYR A 127 4.98 16.25 -12.04
N GLY A 128 4.40 17.30 -12.63
CA GLY A 128 4.02 18.53 -11.95
C GLY A 128 3.00 18.34 -10.83
N ASN A 129 2.55 19.46 -10.27
CA ASN A 129 1.63 19.45 -9.13
C ASN A 129 0.17 19.39 -9.60
N TYR A 130 -0.50 18.27 -9.32
CA TYR A 130 -1.90 18.06 -9.66
C TYR A 130 -2.69 17.55 -8.45
N GLU A 131 -3.90 18.10 -8.28
CA GLU A 131 -4.91 17.48 -7.41
C GLU A 131 -5.71 16.46 -8.22
N VAL A 132 -5.80 15.24 -7.71
CA VAL A 132 -6.52 14.15 -8.36
C VAL A 132 -7.74 13.81 -7.52
N SER A 133 -8.91 13.75 -8.13
CA SER A 133 -10.13 13.29 -7.47
C SER A 133 -11.05 12.68 -8.49
N GLY A 134 -11.89 11.73 -8.07
CA GLY A 134 -12.73 11.00 -9.01
C GLY A 134 -13.58 9.94 -8.33
N VAL A 135 -14.20 9.11 -9.15
CA VAL A 135 -14.93 7.91 -8.73
C VAL A 135 -14.37 6.72 -9.48
N ALA A 136 -14.04 5.67 -8.76
CA ALA A 136 -13.50 4.44 -9.33
C ALA A 136 -14.40 3.24 -9.03
N LYS A 137 -14.28 2.22 -9.86
CA LYS A 137 -14.83 0.89 -9.65
C LYS A 137 -13.72 -0.12 -9.87
N ALA A 138 -13.62 -1.05 -8.93
CA ALA A 138 -12.70 -2.14 -8.92
C ALA A 138 -13.45 -3.46 -9.16
N TRP A 139 -12.78 -4.37 -9.84
CA TRP A 139 -13.28 -5.73 -10.00
C TRP A 139 -12.12 -6.70 -10.16
N PHE A 140 -12.48 -7.97 -10.00
CA PHE A 140 -11.59 -9.10 -10.17
C PHE A 140 -12.01 -9.89 -11.41
N THR A 141 -11.04 -10.28 -12.23
CA THR A 141 -11.25 -11.24 -13.33
C THR A 141 -10.57 -12.56 -12.96
N PRO A 142 -11.31 -13.67 -12.80
CA PRO A 142 -10.75 -14.97 -12.47
C PRO A 142 -9.91 -15.57 -13.60
#